data_AF-B7HM00-F1
#
_entry.id   AF-B7HM00-F1
#
_cell.length_a   1.000
_cell.length_b   1.000
_cell.length_c   1.000
_cell.angle_alpha   90.00
_cell.angle_beta   90.00
_cell.angle_gamma   90.00
#
_symmetry.space_group_name_H-M   'P 1'
#
loop_
_entity.id
_entity.type
_entity.pdbx_description
1 polymer ?
#
loop_
_entity_poly.entity_id
_entity_poly.type
_entity_poly.pdbx_seq_one_letter_code
_entity_poly.pdbx_strand_id
1 'polypeptide(L)'
;MRLKEYMLETFPNLELRPPLFYNGDIGIRFKLGVNYDCTNIYENCPYLEGVYNRAITLFQSLHSKTDDMYIVVDVNDYADGETFKHKLNIFSKYVKEKSDLFKLQKNTIPYVFPEDDEDGVYKTHRYTLKCKVSDLKYIPMIKAICNQDMGIKPRIFHMVYFININKNTIFHIYDDRCCDVLATSPNTIRNMYHTYNDWVLEYDRNKIDKVFN
;
A
#
# COMPACT_ATOMS: atom_id res chain seq x y z
N MET A 1 5.45 0.31 20.88
CA MET A 1 5.88 -0.72 19.91
C MET A 1 6.43 -0.06 18.65
N ARG A 2 7.60 -0.50 18.20
CA ARG A 2 8.18 -0.15 16.89
C ARG A 2 7.57 -1.02 15.80
N LEU A 3 7.64 -0.60 14.53
CA LEU A 3 7.09 -1.39 13.41
C LEU A 3 7.63 -2.82 13.38
N LYS A 4 8.94 -3.01 13.56
CA LYS A 4 9.58 -4.33 13.53
C LYS A 4 9.00 -5.29 14.58
N GLU A 5 8.82 -4.80 15.81
CA GLU A 5 8.23 -5.56 16.91
C GLU A 5 6.77 -5.92 16.59
N TYR A 6 5.97 -4.96 16.13
CA TYR A 6 4.57 -5.18 15.76
C TYR A 6 4.43 -6.23 14.65
N MET A 7 5.25 -6.13 13.59
CA MET A 7 5.20 -7.09 12.48
C MET A 7 5.59 -8.50 12.94
N LEU A 8 6.62 -8.64 13.78
CA LEU A 8 7.04 -9.94 14.32
C LEU A 8 5.95 -10.60 15.19
N GLU A 9 5.25 -9.81 16.00
CA GLU A 9 4.19 -10.30 16.89
C GLU A 9 2.88 -10.60 16.13
N THR A 10 2.52 -9.74 15.18
CA THR A 10 1.17 -9.73 14.58
C THR A 10 1.11 -10.46 13.24
N PHE A 11 2.17 -10.35 12.43
CA PHE A 11 2.28 -10.97 11.11
C PHE A 11 3.59 -11.78 11.02
N PRO A 12 3.73 -12.84 11.84
CA PRO A 12 4.95 -13.63 11.87
C PRO A 12 5.24 -14.16 10.46
N ASN A 13 6.49 -14.04 10.02
CA ASN A 13 6.98 -14.45 8.69
C ASN A 13 6.49 -13.61 7.50
N LEU A 14 5.66 -12.58 7.69
CA LEU A 14 5.27 -11.70 6.60
C LEU A 14 6.37 -10.66 6.34
N GLU A 15 6.96 -10.72 5.15
CA GLU A 15 7.81 -9.66 4.64
C GLU A 15 6.97 -8.60 3.93
N LEU A 16 7.19 -7.31 4.27
CA LEU A 16 6.60 -6.19 3.54
C LEU A 16 7.31 -6.04 2.19
N ARG A 17 6.91 -6.88 1.25
CA ARG A 17 7.41 -6.99 -0.10
C ARG A 17 6.24 -7.32 -1.04
N PRO A 18 6.13 -6.69 -2.21
CA PRO A 18 5.15 -7.07 -3.20
C PRO A 18 5.60 -8.33 -3.99
N PRO A 19 4.67 -9.18 -4.48
CA PRO A 19 3.23 -9.08 -4.29
C PRO A 19 2.78 -9.63 -2.92
N LEU A 20 2.16 -8.80 -2.10
CA LEU A 20 1.92 -9.02 -0.67
C LEU A 20 0.93 -10.17 -0.43
N PHE A 21 -0.06 -10.31 -1.31
CA PHE A 21 -1.04 -11.40 -1.32
C PHE A 21 -0.40 -12.80 -1.40
N TYR A 22 0.78 -12.95 -2.00
CA TYR A 22 1.49 -14.23 -2.04
C TYR A 22 2.38 -14.45 -0.82
N ASN A 23 2.68 -13.39 -0.06
CA ASN A 23 3.50 -13.44 1.14
C ASN A 23 2.69 -13.60 2.43
N GLY A 24 1.35 -13.50 2.36
CA GLY A 24 0.45 -13.69 3.50
C GLY A 24 -0.58 -14.80 3.29
N ASP A 25 -0.99 -15.44 4.38
CA ASP A 25 -1.94 -16.56 4.37
C ASP A 25 -3.39 -16.10 4.14
N ILE A 26 -3.74 -14.96 4.72
CA ILE A 26 -5.10 -14.41 4.71
C ILE A 26 -5.05 -13.07 4.00
N GLY A 27 -5.44 -13.08 2.73
CA GLY A 27 -5.50 -11.87 1.92
C GLY A 27 -6.55 -11.93 0.82
N ILE A 28 -6.85 -10.76 0.28
CA ILE A 28 -7.73 -10.57 -0.87
C ILE A 28 -7.00 -9.60 -1.81
N ARG A 29 -6.83 -10.01 -3.07
CA ARG A 29 -6.37 -9.13 -4.14
C ARG A 29 -7.57 -8.57 -4.88
N PHE A 30 -7.72 -7.25 -4.87
CA PHE A 30 -8.79 -6.54 -5.55
C PHE A 30 -8.29 -5.89 -6.85
N LYS A 31 -9.09 -6.02 -7.90
CA LYS A 31 -8.98 -5.29 -9.16
C LYS A 31 -9.54 -3.88 -9.01
N LEU A 32 -8.72 -2.88 -9.31
CA LEU A 32 -9.08 -1.47 -9.27
C LEU A 32 -9.54 -0.96 -10.64
N GLY A 33 -8.74 -1.19 -11.69
CA GLY A 33 -9.03 -0.72 -13.05
C GLY A 33 -9.96 -1.63 -13.84
N VAL A 34 -10.94 -1.06 -14.54
CA VAL A 34 -11.85 -1.78 -15.45
C VAL A 34 -12.00 -0.99 -16.74
N ASN A 35 -12.05 -1.69 -17.88
CA ASN A 35 -12.15 -1.08 -19.22
C ASN A 35 -11.02 -0.09 -19.51
N TYR A 36 -9.78 -0.49 -19.24
CA TYR A 36 -8.60 0.30 -19.55
C TYR A 36 -8.51 0.57 -21.06
N ASP A 37 -8.32 1.85 -21.42
CA ASP A 37 -8.06 2.31 -22.78
C ASP A 37 -6.89 3.29 -22.72
N CYS A 38 -5.74 2.87 -23.24
CA CYS A 38 -4.51 3.66 -23.22
C CYS A 38 -4.61 4.95 -24.05
N THR A 39 -5.56 5.04 -24.98
CA THR A 39 -5.76 6.23 -25.83
C THR A 39 -6.61 7.30 -25.14
N ASN A 40 -7.25 6.96 -24.02
CA ASN A 40 -8.23 7.79 -23.33
C ASN A 40 -7.86 8.05 -21.86
N ILE A 41 -6.57 8.24 -21.59
CA ILE A 41 -6.04 8.54 -20.25
C ILE A 41 -5.76 10.04 -20.13
N TYR A 42 -6.50 10.69 -19.25
CA TYR A 42 -6.33 12.09 -18.87
C TYR A 42 -6.81 12.29 -17.42
N GLU A 43 -6.54 13.46 -16.85
CA GLU A 43 -6.92 13.75 -15.47
C GLU A 43 -8.44 13.63 -15.27
N ASN A 44 -8.87 12.83 -14.31
CA ASN A 44 -10.28 12.51 -14.04
C ASN A 44 -11.02 11.82 -15.20
N CYS A 45 -10.34 11.05 -16.06
CA CYS A 45 -11.04 10.20 -17.01
C CYS A 45 -11.85 9.10 -16.28
N PRO A 46 -12.92 8.54 -16.91
CA PRO A 46 -13.79 7.56 -16.27
C PRO A 46 -13.06 6.33 -15.71
N TYR A 47 -11.98 5.90 -16.38
CA TYR A 47 -11.11 4.83 -15.89
C TYR A 47 -10.51 5.16 -14.52
N LEU A 48 -9.83 6.30 -14.42
CA LEU A 48 -9.17 6.74 -13.20
C LEU A 48 -10.16 7.05 -12.09
N GLU A 49 -11.33 7.62 -12.40
CA GLU A 49 -12.39 7.80 -11.41
C GLU A 49 -12.84 6.47 -10.80
N GLY A 50 -13.02 5.43 -11.62
CA GLY A 50 -13.32 4.08 -11.15
C GLY A 50 -12.23 3.51 -10.24
N VAL A 51 -10.97 3.64 -10.65
CA VAL A 51 -9.79 3.22 -9.87
C VAL A 51 -9.76 3.93 -8.51
N TYR A 52 -9.87 5.25 -8.49
CA TYR A 52 -9.85 6.03 -7.25
C TYR A 52 -11.00 5.65 -6.34
N ASN A 53 -12.21 5.50 -6.88
CA ASN A 53 -13.40 5.15 -6.12
C ASN A 53 -13.22 3.79 -5.42
N ARG A 54 -12.74 2.76 -6.13
CA ARG A 54 -12.48 1.45 -5.53
C ARG A 54 -11.39 1.52 -4.48
N ALA A 55 -10.25 2.13 -4.78
CA ALA A 55 -9.12 2.20 -3.85
C ALA A 55 -9.48 2.94 -2.55
N ILE A 56 -10.20 4.07 -2.67
CA ILE A 56 -10.66 4.87 -1.52
C ILE A 56 -11.72 4.10 -0.71
N THR A 57 -12.66 3.43 -1.39
CA THR A 57 -13.71 2.64 -0.73
C THR A 57 -13.12 1.49 0.09
N LEU A 58 -12.15 0.76 -0.48
CA LEU A 58 -11.45 -0.33 0.21
C LEU A 58 -10.66 0.20 1.41
N PHE A 59 -9.95 1.32 1.26
CA PHE A 59 -9.26 1.96 2.37
C PHE A 59 -10.20 2.34 3.50
N GLN A 60 -11.33 3.00 3.19
CA GLN A 60 -12.32 3.44 4.18
C GLN A 60 -13.04 2.27 4.87
N SER A 61 -13.20 1.15 4.18
CA SER A 61 -13.75 -0.08 4.77
C SER A 61 -12.81 -0.70 5.81
N LEU A 62 -11.51 -0.59 5.58
CA LEU A 62 -10.47 -1.07 6.49
C LEU A 62 -10.17 -0.12 7.64
N HIS A 63 -10.40 1.19 7.48
CA HIS A 63 -9.88 2.20 8.40
C HIS A 63 -10.97 3.10 8.97
N SER A 64 -11.01 3.20 10.29
CA SER A 64 -11.77 4.22 11.00
C SER A 64 -10.86 5.42 11.27
N LYS A 65 -11.43 6.64 11.31
CA LYS A 65 -10.63 7.89 11.45
C LYS A 65 -9.73 7.90 12.69
N THR A 66 -10.14 7.20 13.75
CA THR A 66 -9.46 7.14 15.05
C THR A 66 -8.43 6.02 15.16
N ASP A 67 -8.40 5.11 14.18
CA ASP A 67 -7.47 3.97 14.18
C ASP A 67 -6.03 4.48 14.15
N ASP A 68 -5.20 3.88 14.99
CA ASP A 68 -3.75 3.99 14.97
C ASP A 68 -3.21 3.11 13.84
N MET A 69 -2.30 3.67 13.06
CA MET A 69 -1.79 3.07 11.83
C MET A 69 -0.29 3.33 11.71
N TYR A 70 0.43 2.40 11.09
CA TYR A 70 1.72 2.72 10.46
C TYR A 70 1.49 3.00 8.98
N ILE A 71 2.05 4.10 8.50
CA ILE A 71 2.29 4.27 7.08
C ILE A 71 3.78 4.01 6.81
N VAL A 72 4.05 3.03 5.95
CA VAL A 72 5.39 2.58 5.61
C VAL A 72 5.64 2.92 4.15
N VAL A 73 6.76 3.57 3.86
CA VAL A 73 7.17 3.89 2.49
C VAL A 73 8.55 3.36 2.26
N ASP A 74 8.67 2.45 1.30
CA ASP A 74 9.95 1.88 0.89
C ASP A 74 10.44 2.56 -0.39
N VAL A 75 11.66 3.09 -0.31
CA VAL A 75 12.37 3.72 -1.41
C VAL A 75 13.59 2.89 -1.74
N ASN A 76 13.65 2.34 -2.95
CA ASN A 76 14.79 1.58 -3.43
C ASN A 76 15.92 2.52 -3.88
N ASP A 77 17.14 2.17 -3.51
CA ASP A 77 18.40 2.80 -3.89
C ASP A 77 19.18 1.77 -4.73
N TYR A 78 19.37 2.08 -6.01
CA TYR A 78 20.01 1.20 -6.99
C TYR A 78 21.52 1.45 -7.12
N ALA A 79 22.13 2.15 -6.15
CA ALA A 79 23.55 2.48 -6.12
C ALA A 79 24.06 3.24 -7.38
N ASP A 80 23.15 3.86 -8.14
CA ASP A 80 23.44 4.64 -9.35
C ASP A 80 23.92 6.07 -9.06
N GLY A 81 23.93 6.47 -7.78
CA GLY A 81 24.36 7.79 -7.32
C GLY A 81 23.34 8.92 -7.57
N GLU A 82 22.23 8.65 -8.26
CA GLU A 82 21.20 9.64 -8.62
C GLU A 82 20.00 9.60 -7.67
N THR A 83 19.61 8.43 -7.18
CA THR A 83 18.27 8.21 -6.60
C THR A 83 18.07 8.79 -5.19
N PHE A 84 19.12 9.00 -4.39
CA PHE A 84 18.94 9.39 -2.98
C PHE A 84 18.89 10.90 -2.69
N LYS A 85 18.87 11.78 -3.70
CA LYS A 85 18.85 13.25 -3.51
C LYS A 85 17.45 13.84 -3.32
N HIS A 86 16.39 13.11 -3.66
CA HIS A 86 15.03 13.62 -3.52
C HIS A 86 14.53 13.42 -2.08
N LYS A 87 14.70 14.48 -1.27
CA LYS A 87 13.99 14.65 0.02
C LYS A 87 12.59 14.07 -0.09
N LEU A 88 12.26 13.07 0.72
CA LEU A 88 10.92 12.46 0.75
C LEU A 88 9.89 13.49 1.16
N ASN A 89 9.46 14.30 0.20
CA ASN A 89 8.32 15.20 0.32
C ASN A 89 7.00 14.41 0.24
N ILE A 90 7.06 13.08 0.33
CA ILE A 90 5.90 12.19 0.35
C ILE A 90 5.10 12.48 1.62
N PHE A 91 5.70 12.27 2.79
CA PHE A 91 4.99 12.51 4.06
C PHE A 91 4.57 13.95 4.22
N SER A 92 5.43 14.92 3.94
CA SER A 92 5.10 16.34 4.14
C SER A 92 3.96 16.84 3.26
N LYS A 93 3.64 16.22 2.12
CA LYS A 93 2.46 16.58 1.32
C LYS A 93 1.15 16.05 1.91
N TYR A 94 1.19 14.88 2.55
CA TYR A 94 -0.02 14.14 2.94
C TYR A 94 -0.27 14.15 4.44
N VAL A 95 0.71 14.37 5.29
CA VAL A 95 0.52 14.58 6.72
C VAL A 95 -0.08 15.98 6.96
N LYS A 96 -1.12 16.06 7.80
CA LYS A 96 -1.81 17.33 8.10
C LYS A 96 -0.97 18.22 9.00
N GLU A 97 -0.50 17.70 10.13
CA GLU A 97 0.31 18.44 11.10
C GLU A 97 1.79 18.21 10.88
N LYS A 98 2.55 19.27 10.62
CA LYS A 98 3.99 19.15 10.34
C LYS A 98 4.79 18.61 11.53
N SER A 99 4.29 18.81 12.75
CA SER A 99 4.89 18.26 13.96
C SER A 99 4.89 16.73 13.99
N ASP A 100 3.96 16.07 13.30
CA ASP A 100 3.96 14.60 13.21
C ASP A 100 5.15 14.07 12.41
N LEU A 101 5.76 14.89 11.55
CA LEU A 101 6.96 14.50 10.80
C LEU A 101 8.16 14.25 11.72
N PHE A 102 8.18 14.81 12.94
CA PHE A 102 9.22 14.51 13.94
C PHE A 102 9.14 13.07 14.46
N LYS A 103 8.01 12.37 14.26
CA LYS A 103 7.83 10.95 14.59
C LYS A 103 8.33 10.02 13.49
N LEU A 104 8.75 10.56 12.33
CA LEU A 104 9.19 9.76 11.19
C LEU A 104 10.48 9.01 11.53
N GLN A 105 10.47 7.71 11.31
CA GLN A 105 11.63 6.84 11.47
C GLN A 105 12.14 6.41 10.09
N LYS A 106 13.46 6.31 9.95
CA LYS A 106 14.13 5.78 8.75
C LYS A 106 15.01 4.62 9.17
N ASN A 107 14.86 3.48 8.48
CA ASN A 107 15.76 2.35 8.56
C ASN A 107 16.23 2.00 7.15
N THR A 108 17.51 1.63 7.01
CA THR A 108 18.01 1.02 5.77
C THR A 108 18.01 -0.48 5.98
N ILE A 109 17.41 -1.21 5.05
CA ILE A 109 17.32 -2.67 5.04
C ILE A 109 17.94 -3.21 3.73
N PRO A 110 18.26 -4.52 3.66
CA PRO A 110 18.61 -5.15 2.39
C PRO A 110 17.54 -4.88 1.34
N TYR A 111 17.96 -4.87 0.08
CA TYR A 111 17.02 -4.70 -1.02
C TYR A 111 15.94 -5.77 -0.98
N VAL A 112 14.68 -5.35 -1.14
CA VAL A 112 13.52 -6.24 -0.97
C VAL A 112 13.32 -7.21 -2.15
N PHE A 113 14.06 -7.04 -3.26
CA PHE A 113 14.06 -7.95 -4.41
C PHE A 113 15.47 -8.51 -4.64
N PRO A 114 16.01 -9.37 -3.76
CA PRO A 114 17.38 -9.90 -3.90
C PRO A 114 17.63 -10.61 -5.24
N GLU A 115 16.58 -11.11 -5.90
CA GLU A 115 16.68 -11.69 -7.24
C GLU A 115 17.06 -10.68 -8.34
N ASP A 116 16.80 -9.38 -8.14
CA ASP A 116 17.10 -8.31 -9.08
C ASP A 116 18.39 -7.55 -8.71
N ASP A 117 19.12 -7.99 -7.66
CA ASP A 117 20.35 -7.36 -7.15
C ASP A 117 21.53 -8.34 -7.21
N GLU A 118 21.93 -8.68 -8.45
CA GLU A 118 23.01 -9.65 -8.72
C GLU A 118 24.31 -9.31 -7.99
N ASP A 119 24.64 -8.02 -7.88
CA ASP A 119 25.86 -7.51 -7.24
C ASP A 119 25.71 -7.27 -5.72
N GLY A 120 24.50 -7.38 -5.17
CA GLY A 120 24.21 -7.18 -3.75
C GLY A 120 24.42 -5.73 -3.25
N VAL A 121 24.35 -4.75 -4.16
CA VAL A 121 24.66 -3.34 -3.89
C VAL A 121 23.41 -2.50 -3.63
N TYR A 122 22.24 -2.99 -4.03
CA TYR A 122 20.98 -2.27 -3.85
C TYR A 122 20.55 -2.26 -2.39
N LYS A 123 19.79 -1.22 -2.02
CA LYS A 123 19.27 -1.04 -0.67
C LYS A 123 17.84 -0.57 -0.72
N THR A 124 17.08 -0.83 0.35
CA THR A 124 15.77 -0.22 0.53
C THR A 124 15.79 0.67 1.78
N HIS A 125 15.43 1.92 1.59
CA HIS A 125 15.22 2.88 2.68
C HIS A 125 13.74 2.87 3.08
N ARG A 126 13.47 2.24 4.23
CA ARG A 126 12.15 2.13 4.82
C ARG A 126 11.87 3.29 5.75
N TYR A 127 10.88 4.09 5.38
CA TYR A 127 10.36 5.17 6.21
C TYR A 127 9.08 4.72 6.89
N THR A 128 8.92 5.08 8.14
CA THR A 128 7.76 4.67 8.94
C THR A 128 7.27 5.84 9.77
N LEU A 129 5.98 6.14 9.63
CA LEU A 129 5.28 7.09 10.48
C LEU A 129 4.13 6.37 11.18
N LYS A 130 4.13 6.42 12.51
CA LYS A 130 2.97 6.03 13.32
C LYS A 130 2.07 7.24 13.52
N CYS A 131 0.83 7.16 13.09
CA CYS A 131 -0.16 8.23 13.21
C CYS A 131 -1.58 7.66 13.28
N LYS A 132 -2.57 8.53 13.48
CA LYS A 132 -3.96 8.17 13.24
C LYS A 132 -4.33 8.38 11.79
N VAL A 133 -5.34 7.65 11.32
CA VAL A 133 -5.90 7.83 9.97
C VAL A 133 -6.36 9.30 9.77
N SER A 134 -6.90 9.93 10.81
CA SER A 134 -7.29 11.34 10.81
C SER A 134 -6.14 12.31 10.51
N ASP A 135 -4.90 11.93 10.76
CA ASP A 135 -3.73 12.81 10.64
C ASP A 135 -3.20 12.83 9.19
N LEU A 136 -3.72 11.93 8.35
CA LEU A 136 -3.33 11.77 6.96
C LEU A 136 -4.40 12.31 6.00
N LYS A 137 -3.96 13.02 4.98
CA LYS A 137 -4.73 13.31 3.75
C LYS A 137 -4.68 12.07 2.86
N TYR A 138 -5.32 10.98 3.30
CA TYR A 138 -5.23 9.68 2.63
C TYR A 138 -5.85 9.70 1.22
N ILE A 139 -6.94 10.44 0.99
CA ILE A 139 -7.58 10.55 -0.33
C ILE A 139 -6.58 11.02 -1.42
N PRO A 140 -5.94 12.20 -1.29
CA PRO A 140 -4.98 12.64 -2.31
C PRO A 140 -3.73 11.75 -2.36
N MET A 141 -3.34 11.10 -1.26
CA MET A 141 -2.23 10.15 -1.28
C MET A 141 -2.54 8.89 -2.08
N ILE A 142 -3.72 8.29 -1.87
CA ILE A 142 -4.21 7.12 -2.62
C ILE A 142 -4.30 7.45 -4.11
N LYS A 143 -4.89 8.60 -4.48
CA LYS A 143 -4.92 9.04 -5.88
C LYS A 143 -3.52 9.14 -6.47
N ALA A 144 -2.55 9.65 -5.71
CA ALA A 144 -1.17 9.75 -6.18
C ALA A 144 -0.50 8.38 -6.34
N ILE A 145 -0.83 7.36 -5.53
CA ILE A 145 -0.33 5.99 -5.74
C ILE A 145 -0.92 5.42 -7.04
N CYS A 146 -2.24 5.53 -7.23
CA CYS A 146 -2.91 5.07 -8.46
C CYS A 146 -2.42 5.76 -9.74
N ASN A 147 -1.81 6.95 -9.64
CA ASN A 147 -1.33 7.71 -10.79
C ASN A 147 0.06 7.30 -11.29
N GLN A 148 0.75 6.39 -10.59
CA GLN A 148 2.15 6.06 -10.82
C GLN A 148 2.50 5.86 -12.30
N ASP A 149 1.75 4.99 -12.97
CA ASP A 149 2.02 4.55 -14.35
C ASP A 149 1.06 5.18 -15.38
N MET A 150 0.31 6.20 -14.97
CA MET A 150 -0.78 6.78 -15.75
C MET A 150 -0.41 8.11 -16.41
N GLY A 151 0.84 8.59 -16.25
CA GLY A 151 1.25 9.91 -16.75
C GLY A 151 0.60 11.10 -16.05
N ILE A 152 -0.22 10.88 -15.02
CA ILE A 152 -0.95 11.90 -14.25
C ILE A 152 -0.14 12.36 -13.03
N LYS A 153 -0.27 13.64 -12.66
CA LYS A 153 0.30 14.21 -11.42
C LYS A 153 -0.84 14.60 -10.46
N PRO A 154 -0.63 14.55 -9.12
CA PRO A 154 0.56 14.04 -8.43
C PRO A 154 0.67 12.51 -8.56
N ARG A 155 1.90 11.98 -8.40
CA ARG A 155 2.17 10.53 -8.41
C ARG A 155 3.20 10.13 -7.34
N ILE A 156 3.10 8.91 -6.84
CA ILE A 156 4.03 8.28 -5.90
C ILE A 156 4.53 6.99 -6.54
N PHE A 157 5.85 6.87 -6.74
CA PHE A 157 6.51 5.70 -7.34
C PHE A 157 7.01 4.67 -6.33
N HIS A 158 6.76 4.91 -5.05
CA HIS A 158 7.32 4.15 -3.95
C HIS A 158 6.27 3.20 -3.40
N MET A 159 6.71 2.06 -2.88
CA MET A 159 5.81 1.12 -2.24
C MET A 159 5.28 1.74 -0.95
N VAL A 160 3.96 1.91 -0.85
CA VAL A 160 3.29 2.44 0.33
C VAL A 160 2.42 1.37 0.97
N TYR A 161 2.65 1.09 2.25
CA TYR A 161 1.84 0.17 3.05
C TYR A 161 1.09 0.94 4.12
N PHE A 162 -0.23 0.72 4.20
CA PHE A 162 -1.09 1.22 5.26
C PHE A 162 -1.39 0.07 6.22
N ILE A 163 -0.87 0.11 7.44
CA ILE A 163 -0.94 -0.97 8.42
C ILE A 163 -1.80 -0.53 9.59
N ASN A 164 -3.05 -1.01 9.65
CA ASN A 164 -3.98 -0.71 10.74
C ASN A 164 -3.63 -1.55 11.97
N ILE A 165 -3.24 -0.88 13.05
CA ILE A 165 -2.80 -1.52 14.31
C ILE A 165 -4.00 -2.02 15.11
N ASN A 166 -5.13 -1.33 15.04
CA ASN A 166 -6.33 -1.70 15.81
C ASN A 166 -7.01 -2.94 15.24
N LYS A 167 -6.94 -3.12 13.92
CA LYS A 167 -7.63 -4.21 13.20
C LYS A 167 -6.69 -5.30 12.71
N ASN A 168 -5.38 -5.12 12.86
CA ASN A 168 -4.36 -6.03 12.35
C ASN A 168 -4.56 -6.34 10.86
N THR A 169 -4.63 -5.27 10.05
CA THR A 169 -4.76 -5.38 8.59
C THR A 169 -3.70 -4.57 7.86
N ILE A 170 -3.34 -5.01 6.67
CA ILE A 170 -2.39 -4.30 5.78
C ILE A 170 -3.10 -4.03 4.46
N PHE A 171 -2.98 -2.80 3.98
CA PHE A 171 -3.48 -2.38 2.67
C PHE A 171 -2.33 -1.82 1.83
N HIS A 172 -2.18 -2.33 0.62
CA HIS A 172 -1.13 -1.93 -0.30
C HIS A 172 -1.70 -1.80 -1.72
N ILE A 173 -1.59 -0.59 -2.29
CA ILE A 173 -1.97 -0.32 -3.67
C ILE A 173 -0.69 -0.42 -4.52
N TYR A 174 -0.73 -1.25 -5.55
CA TYR A 174 0.39 -1.38 -6.50
C TYR A 174 0.42 -0.18 -7.44
N ASP A 175 -0.72 0.04 -8.09
CA ASP A 175 -0.92 0.97 -9.18
C ASP A 175 -2.44 1.12 -9.43
N ASP A 176 -2.83 1.52 -10.63
CA ASP A 176 -4.22 1.63 -11.09
C ASP A 176 -4.91 0.29 -11.31
N ARG A 177 -4.18 -0.82 -11.39
CA ARG A 177 -4.70 -2.13 -11.78
C ARG A 177 -5.18 -2.92 -10.56
N CYS A 178 -4.39 -2.97 -9.48
CA CYS A 178 -4.72 -3.81 -8.32
C CYS A 178 -4.19 -3.30 -6.97
N CYS A 179 -4.76 -3.87 -5.91
CA CYS A 179 -4.31 -3.69 -4.53
C CYS A 179 -4.51 -4.98 -3.71
N ASP A 180 -3.76 -5.10 -2.63
CA ASP A 180 -3.83 -6.21 -1.69
C ASP A 180 -4.33 -5.74 -0.33
N VAL A 181 -5.21 -6.56 0.26
CA VAL A 181 -5.69 -6.47 1.63
C VAL A 181 -5.28 -7.74 2.36
N LEU A 182 -4.53 -7.61 3.45
CA LEU A 182 -4.17 -8.74 4.32
C LEU A 182 -4.74 -8.53 5.71
N ALA A 183 -4.97 -9.63 6.43
CA ALA A 183 -5.39 -9.64 7.82
C ALA A 183 -4.76 -10.82 8.59
N THR A 184 -4.85 -10.79 9.91
CA THR A 184 -4.44 -11.91 10.76
C THR A 184 -5.54 -12.97 10.95
N SER A 185 -6.77 -12.65 10.58
CA SER A 185 -7.92 -13.57 10.64
C SER A 185 -8.85 -13.34 9.45
N PRO A 186 -9.41 -14.40 8.83
CA PRO A 186 -10.38 -14.23 7.75
C PRO A 186 -11.59 -13.40 8.20
N ASN A 187 -12.03 -13.55 9.46
CA ASN A 187 -13.20 -12.83 9.98
C ASN A 187 -13.03 -11.31 9.94
N THR A 188 -11.80 -10.81 10.08
CA THR A 188 -11.49 -9.36 10.04
C THR A 188 -11.85 -8.73 8.69
N ILE A 189 -11.69 -9.47 7.58
CA ILE A 189 -11.90 -8.96 6.22
C ILE A 189 -12.97 -9.74 5.43
N ARG A 190 -13.67 -10.69 6.06
CA ARG A 190 -14.76 -11.48 5.46
C ARG A 190 -15.88 -10.59 4.92
N ASN A 191 -16.25 -9.54 5.66
CA ASN A 191 -17.27 -8.60 5.18
C ASN A 191 -16.84 -7.90 3.87
N MET A 192 -15.55 -7.59 3.71
CA MET A 192 -15.05 -7.01 2.47
C MET A 192 -15.10 -8.00 1.32
N TYR A 193 -14.76 -9.27 1.56
CA TYR A 193 -14.89 -10.32 0.56
C TYR A 193 -16.32 -10.45 0.01
N HIS A 194 -17.33 -10.44 0.89
CA HIS A 194 -18.73 -10.52 0.45
C HIS A 194 -19.23 -9.21 -0.18
N THR A 195 -18.89 -8.06 0.40
CA THR A 195 -19.38 -6.75 -0.07
C THR A 195 -18.77 -6.35 -1.42
N TYR A 196 -17.50 -6.69 -1.64
CA TYR A 196 -16.72 -6.28 -2.82
C TYR A 196 -16.31 -7.49 -3.68
N ASN A 197 -17.10 -8.55 -3.68
CA ASN A 197 -16.76 -9.81 -4.35
C ASN A 197 -16.51 -9.65 -5.86
N ASP A 198 -17.28 -8.78 -6.52
CA ASP A 198 -17.14 -8.46 -7.95
C ASP A 198 -15.82 -7.73 -8.26
N TRP A 199 -15.12 -7.22 -7.24
CA TRP A 199 -13.83 -6.56 -7.39
C TRP A 199 -12.67 -7.51 -7.11
N VAL A 200 -12.92 -8.73 -6.63
CA VAL A 200 -11.86 -9.73 -6.45
C VAL A 200 -11.21 -10.04 -7.80
N LEU A 201 -9.88 -10.05 -7.84
CA LEU A 201 -9.14 -10.36 -9.05
C LEU A 201 -9.34 -11.82 -9.44
N GLU A 202 -9.93 -12.05 -10.61
CA GLU A 202 -10.35 -13.39 -11.06
C GLU A 202 -9.23 -14.42 -11.05
N TYR A 203 -8.01 -13.99 -11.40
CA TYR A 203 -6.82 -14.85 -11.40
C TYR A 203 -6.57 -15.52 -10.03
N ASP A 204 -6.83 -14.79 -8.94
CA ASP A 204 -6.58 -15.24 -7.57
C ASP A 204 -7.84 -15.75 -6.85
N ARG A 205 -9.01 -15.71 -7.53
CA ARG A 205 -10.32 -16.02 -6.92
C ARG A 205 -10.36 -17.39 -6.27
N ASN A 206 -9.89 -18.43 -6.97
CA ASN A 206 -9.86 -19.80 -6.42
C ASN A 206 -9.04 -19.92 -5.12
N LYS A 207 -7.97 -19.13 -4.96
CA LYS A 207 -7.18 -19.12 -3.71
C LYS A 207 -7.94 -18.38 -2.61
N ILE A 208 -8.55 -17.26 -2.94
CA ILE A 208 -9.31 -16.41 -2.00
C ILE A 208 -10.56 -17.16 -1.50
N ASP A 209 -11.30 -17.80 -2.40
CA ASP A 209 -12.51 -18.55 -2.09
C ASP A 209 -12.26 -19.68 -1.07
N LYS A 210 -11.10 -20.36 -1.13
CA LYS A 210 -10.74 -21.38 -0.13
C LYS A 210 -10.60 -20.84 1.29
N VAL A 211 -10.39 -19.54 1.46
CA VAL A 211 -10.24 -18.87 2.76
C VAL A 211 -11.57 -18.29 3.26
N PHE A 212 -12.44 -17.85 2.35
CA PHE A 212 -13.63 -17.05 2.71
C PHE A 212 -14.98 -17.70 2.38
N ASN A 213 -15.05 -18.70 1.50
CA ASN A 213 -16.28 -19.47 1.25
C ASN A 213 -16.56 -20.51 2.32
#